data_AF-G2FKD5-F1
#
_entry.id   AF-G2FKD5-F1
#
_cell.length_a   1.000
_cell.length_b   1.000
_cell.length_c   1.000
_cell.angle_alpha   90.00
_cell.angle_beta   90.00
_cell.angle_gamma   90.00
#
_symmetry.space_group_name_H-M   'P 1'
#
loop_
_entity.id
_entity.type
_entity.pdbx_description
1 polymer ?
#
loop_
_entity_poly.entity_id
_entity_poly.type
_entity_poly.pdbx_seq_one_letter_code
_entity_poly.pdbx_strand_id
1 'polypeptide(L)'
;MKGMKKTLGVLVCICCTSLLWLTACGGKTDTNRLQTGESPAGMSAGMNADERSGQGDKAEAAEEGYIFKDSDSTRLTEENVRNLDYRLLYLARNEIFARHGYIFKDEGLQKYFGAKSWYTKNAAFNNEISDIEKDNVDLIERYEAVRKEPAKSQGLPLGKYARFDLDGDGKTEEIQYSLSEGSDFTLTINGAAVHGSGTNVEEGFSIVDLDIMDGVKEIAVQEYGPSEDYRTTFYANGGRKIIEMGQVQGLCGTYSRLPGDGKVMAQTRFQILQTWFYDDEYRINEQHVLEHVAKPLYLSTFKEQYVTVKKALTLYTAPGSQEVAVRVVPGDKLLLVGSDDKEWCYATTANGVKGWFSVEGFQQVRELGIPAGEVFDGLYFTD
;
A
#
# COMPACT_ATOMS: atom_id res chain seq x y z
N MET A 1 38.23 -44.78 10.71
CA MET A 1 37.55 -43.70 9.96
C MET A 1 36.06 -43.79 10.30
N LYS A 2 35.63 -43.12 11.39
CA LYS A 2 34.81 -41.88 11.40
C LYS A 2 33.58 -42.04 10.49
N GLY A 3 32.34 -42.25 10.97
CA GLY A 3 31.73 -41.92 12.26
C GLY A 3 31.17 -40.50 12.22
N MET A 4 29.90 -40.34 11.81
CA MET A 4 29.14 -39.10 11.98
C MET A 4 27.77 -39.44 12.57
N LYS A 5 27.67 -39.18 13.87
CA LYS A 5 26.45 -39.15 14.67
C LYS A 5 25.64 -37.92 14.25
N LYS A 6 24.34 -38.11 13.98
CA LYS A 6 23.37 -37.01 14.00
C LYS A 6 22.89 -36.86 15.45
N THR A 7 23.28 -35.76 16.08
CA THR A 7 22.85 -35.39 17.43
C THR A 7 21.45 -34.78 17.32
N LEU A 8 20.45 -35.47 17.86
CA LEU A 8 19.09 -34.96 18.02
C LEU A 8 19.08 -34.14 19.33
N GLY A 9 19.06 -32.81 19.20
CA GLY A 9 18.96 -31.89 20.32
C GLY A 9 17.53 -31.85 20.83
N VAL A 10 17.32 -32.39 22.04
CA VAL A 10 16.10 -32.31 22.83
C VAL A 10 15.88 -30.84 23.22
N LEU A 11 14.78 -30.24 22.77
CA LEU A 11 14.30 -28.98 23.34
C LEU A 11 13.40 -29.30 24.53
N VAL A 12 13.92 -28.98 25.70
CA VAL A 12 13.26 -29.12 27.01
C VAL A 12 12.14 -28.09 27.09
N CYS A 13 10.90 -28.58 27.13
CA CYS A 13 9.72 -27.79 27.44
C CYS A 13 9.62 -27.64 28.97
N ILE A 14 9.98 -26.48 29.49
CA ILE A 14 9.71 -26.07 30.87
C ILE A 14 9.08 -24.68 30.79
N CYS A 15 7.79 -24.59 31.09
CA CYS A 15 7.22 -23.41 31.73
C CYS A 15 6.12 -23.85 32.69
N CYS A 16 6.50 -23.82 33.97
CA CYS A 16 5.63 -23.88 35.12
C CYS A 16 4.70 -22.66 35.18
N THR A 17 3.44 -22.95 35.48
CA THR A 17 2.52 -22.30 36.42
C THR A 17 2.92 -20.97 37.06
N SER A 18 1.95 -20.05 37.09
CA SER A 18 1.52 -19.15 38.18
C SER A 18 1.06 -17.81 37.58
N LEU A 19 0.14 -17.01 38.12
CA LEU A 19 -0.87 -17.12 39.17
C LEU A 19 -1.84 -15.94 38.91
N LEU A 20 -3.13 -16.16 39.16
CA LEU A 20 -4.12 -15.09 39.31
C LEU A 20 -3.72 -14.12 40.43
N TRP A 21 -3.87 -12.81 40.20
CA TRP A 21 -4.18 -11.84 41.26
C TRP A 21 -5.36 -10.96 40.82
N LEU A 22 -6.47 -11.10 41.54
CA LEU A 22 -7.55 -10.11 41.61
C LEU A 22 -7.05 -8.88 42.37
N THR A 23 -7.50 -7.69 41.98
CA THR A 23 -8.00 -6.69 42.93
C THR A 23 -9.11 -5.86 42.29
N ALA A 24 -10.20 -5.69 43.05
CA ALA A 24 -11.34 -4.84 42.76
C ALA A 24 -11.35 -3.67 43.76
N CYS A 25 -11.90 -2.53 43.32
CA CYS A 25 -12.54 -1.41 44.06
C CYS A 25 -12.40 -0.16 43.17
N GLY A 26 -13.38 0.71 42.87
CA GLY A 26 -14.73 0.93 43.38
C GLY A 26 -14.99 2.44 43.49
N GLY A 27 -16.12 2.94 42.93
CA GLY A 27 -16.74 4.27 43.21
C GLY A 27 -16.45 5.37 42.18
N LYS A 28 -17.37 5.73 41.26
CA LYS A 28 -18.57 6.62 41.34
C LYS A 28 -18.25 8.12 41.54
N THR A 29 -18.41 8.92 40.47
CA THR A 29 -19.43 9.98 40.23
C THR A 29 -19.17 11.27 41.06
N ASP A 30 -19.29 12.51 40.58
CA ASP A 30 -20.36 13.15 39.81
C ASP A 30 -19.97 14.59 39.39
N THR A 31 -20.61 15.07 38.30
CA THR A 31 -21.17 16.43 38.08
C THR A 31 -20.31 17.68 37.86
N ASN A 32 -20.38 18.17 36.60
CA ASN A 32 -21.18 19.35 36.16
C ASN A 32 -20.58 20.78 36.16
N ARG A 33 -20.76 21.39 34.96
CA ARG A 33 -21.17 22.78 34.63
C ARG A 33 -20.09 23.88 34.51
N LEU A 34 -19.72 24.33 33.30
CA LEU A 34 -20.33 25.34 32.37
C LEU A 34 -20.03 26.79 32.77
N GLN A 35 -19.34 27.53 31.89
CA GLN A 35 -19.78 28.80 31.25
C GLN A 35 -18.66 29.82 30.92
N THR A 36 -18.69 30.24 29.64
CA THR A 36 -18.57 31.62 29.07
C THR A 36 -17.25 32.36 29.24
N GLY A 37 -16.59 32.81 28.16
CA GLY A 37 -16.98 33.94 27.26
C GLY A 37 -16.09 35.15 27.65
N GLU A 38 -15.55 36.04 26.83
CA GLU A 38 -15.71 36.51 25.45
C GLU A 38 -14.42 37.32 25.11
N SER A 39 -14.16 37.57 23.81
CA SER A 39 -13.27 38.65 23.33
C SER A 39 -13.90 40.05 23.54
N PRO A 40 -13.13 41.12 23.35
CA PRO A 40 -13.47 41.98 22.21
C PRO A 40 -12.28 42.51 21.41
N ALA A 41 -12.59 42.83 20.15
CA ALA A 41 -11.75 43.51 19.17
C ALA A 41 -11.69 45.04 19.40
N GLY A 42 -10.64 45.68 18.86
CA GLY A 42 -10.54 47.13 18.73
C GLY A 42 -9.39 47.54 17.80
N MET A 43 -9.74 48.11 16.64
CA MET A 43 -8.85 48.62 15.59
C MET A 43 -8.26 50.00 15.94
N SER A 44 -7.03 50.29 15.50
CA SER A 44 -6.56 51.66 15.18
C SER A 44 -5.33 51.61 14.29
N ALA A 45 -5.34 52.41 13.22
CA ALA A 45 -4.29 52.59 12.22
C ALA A 45 -3.18 53.55 12.69
N GLY A 46 -1.97 53.40 12.12
CA GLY A 46 -0.87 54.35 12.26
C GLY A 46 0.37 53.89 11.50
N MET A 47 0.70 54.60 10.42
CA MET A 47 1.92 54.41 9.62
C MET A 47 3.17 54.79 10.42
N ASN A 48 4.24 53.99 10.31
CA ASN A 48 5.62 54.50 10.25
C ASN A 48 6.53 53.43 9.65
N ALA A 49 7.34 53.88 8.68
CA ALA A 49 8.45 53.13 8.13
C ALA A 49 9.58 53.11 9.15
N ASP A 50 10.13 51.93 9.42
CA ASP A 50 11.47 51.81 9.97
C ASP A 50 12.08 50.47 9.54
N GLU A 51 13.30 50.54 9.01
CA GLU A 51 14.11 49.40 8.59
C GLU A 51 14.49 48.56 9.80
N ARG A 52 14.10 47.29 9.84
CA ARG A 52 14.80 46.29 10.67
C ARG A 52 14.60 44.87 10.14
N SER A 53 15.71 44.34 9.61
CA SER A 53 16.09 42.92 9.55
C SER A 53 14.97 41.90 9.82
N GLY A 54 14.24 41.54 8.76
CA GLY A 54 13.38 40.36 8.75
C GLY A 54 14.22 39.12 8.48
N GLN A 55 14.73 38.53 9.55
CA GLN A 55 15.07 37.11 9.57
C GLN A 55 13.74 36.39 9.36
N GLY A 56 13.46 36.02 8.11
CA GLY A 56 12.34 35.16 7.81
C GLY A 56 12.60 33.86 8.54
N ASP A 57 11.74 33.55 9.51
CA ASP A 57 11.60 32.23 10.09
C ASP A 57 11.42 31.25 8.94
N LYS A 58 12.54 30.68 8.48
CA LYS A 58 12.54 29.45 7.73
C LYS A 58 11.82 28.47 8.65
N ALA A 59 10.69 28.00 8.16
CA ALA A 59 10.04 26.79 8.64
C ALA A 59 11.11 25.83 9.17
N GLU A 60 10.97 25.52 10.44
CA GLU A 60 11.67 24.46 11.17
C GLU A 60 11.89 23.31 10.19
N ALA A 61 13.17 23.09 9.85
CA ALA A 61 13.56 22.13 8.83
C ALA A 61 13.03 20.76 9.23
N ALA A 62 12.42 20.03 8.29
CA ALA A 62 12.13 18.61 8.41
C ALA A 62 13.45 17.86 8.67
N GLU A 63 13.82 17.74 9.94
CA GLU A 63 14.94 17.00 10.49
C GLU A 63 14.30 15.88 11.31
N GLU A 64 14.43 14.61 10.99
CA GLU A 64 15.50 13.91 10.30
C GLU A 64 14.86 12.66 9.71
N GLY A 65 14.93 12.43 8.39
CA GLY A 65 14.21 11.35 7.71
C GLY A 65 14.70 9.92 8.00
N TYR A 66 14.88 9.59 9.28
CA TYR A 66 15.10 8.28 9.85
C TYR A 66 13.77 7.51 9.94
N ILE A 67 13.87 6.19 9.91
CA ILE A 67 12.76 5.27 10.16
C ILE A 67 12.70 4.93 11.65
N PHE A 68 13.87 4.72 12.27
CA PHE A 68 13.98 4.49 13.72
C PHE A 68 15.10 5.35 14.29
N LYS A 69 14.79 6.61 14.61
CA LYS A 69 15.76 7.62 15.05
C LYS A 69 16.75 7.13 16.13
N ASP A 70 16.27 6.38 17.11
CA ASP A 70 17.07 5.93 18.27
C ASP A 70 17.61 4.49 18.15
N SER A 71 17.58 3.87 16.95
CA SER A 71 17.98 2.46 16.78
C SER A 71 19.49 2.19 16.97
N ASP A 72 20.30 3.25 17.08
CA ASP A 72 21.73 3.18 17.37
C ASP A 72 22.03 2.94 18.86
N SER A 73 21.07 3.29 19.72
CA SER A 73 21.26 3.35 21.18
C SER A 73 20.13 2.70 21.98
N THR A 74 19.00 2.40 21.33
CA THR A 74 17.82 1.78 21.94
C THR A 74 17.43 0.49 21.23
N ARG A 75 17.02 -0.52 22.00
CA ARG A 75 16.50 -1.78 21.45
C ARG A 75 15.08 -1.60 20.93
N LEU A 76 14.87 -1.97 19.67
CA LEU A 76 13.55 -2.09 19.07
C LEU A 76 12.80 -3.28 19.68
N THR A 77 11.47 -3.16 19.69
CA THR A 77 10.55 -4.18 20.15
C THR A 77 9.68 -4.67 19.00
N GLU A 78 8.99 -5.78 19.19
CA GLU A 78 8.02 -6.30 18.22
C GLU A 78 6.96 -5.27 17.84
N GLU A 79 6.54 -4.43 18.78
CA GLU A 79 5.59 -3.35 18.55
C GLU A 79 6.07 -2.33 17.51
N ASN A 80 7.37 -2.04 17.49
CA ASN A 80 7.96 -1.08 16.55
C ASN A 80 7.93 -1.57 15.11
N VAL A 81 8.00 -2.89 14.88
CA VAL A 81 8.22 -3.48 13.55
C VAL A 81 6.99 -4.22 13.00
N ARG A 82 6.06 -4.67 13.85
CA ARG A 82 4.98 -5.60 13.46
C ARG A 82 3.96 -5.04 12.46
N ASN A 83 3.82 -3.72 12.36
CA ASN A 83 2.90 -3.08 11.41
C ASN A 83 3.57 -2.64 10.10
N LEU A 84 4.90 -2.64 10.00
CA LEU A 84 5.59 -2.09 8.84
C LEU A 84 5.50 -3.00 7.62
N ASP A 85 5.47 -2.48 6.40
CA ASP A 85 5.62 -3.34 5.23
C ASP A 85 7.06 -3.87 5.07
N TYR A 86 7.29 -4.73 4.06
CA TYR A 86 8.63 -5.25 3.78
C TYR A 86 9.64 -4.15 3.45
N ARG A 87 9.23 -3.13 2.69
CA ARG A 87 10.11 -2.06 2.23
C ARG A 87 10.62 -1.22 3.39
N LEU A 88 9.74 -0.85 4.32
CA LEU A 88 10.12 -0.08 5.51
C LEU A 88 11.10 -0.85 6.38
N LEU A 89 10.89 -2.15 6.59
CA LEU A 89 11.87 -2.98 7.29
C LEU A 89 13.22 -3.03 6.55
N TYR A 90 13.18 -3.18 5.22
CA TYR A 90 14.39 -3.23 4.41
C TYR A 90 15.20 -1.95 4.52
N LEU A 91 14.53 -0.80 4.44
CA LEU A 91 15.17 0.49 4.64
C LEU A 91 15.64 0.64 6.10
N ALA A 92 14.84 0.26 7.10
CA ALA A 92 15.18 0.34 8.52
C ALA A 92 16.43 -0.47 8.89
N ARG A 93 16.57 -1.71 8.39
CA ARG A 93 17.79 -2.49 8.61
C ARG A 93 19.00 -1.79 8.00
N ASN A 94 18.86 -1.30 6.77
CA ASN A 94 19.98 -0.66 6.08
C ASN A 94 20.32 0.71 6.67
N GLU A 95 19.37 1.39 7.32
CA GLU A 95 19.60 2.65 8.04
C GLU A 95 20.67 2.48 9.12
N ILE A 96 20.63 1.38 9.87
CA ILE A 96 21.64 1.07 10.89
C ILE A 96 23.05 1.10 10.29
N PHE A 97 23.25 0.45 9.13
CA PHE A 97 24.54 0.48 8.43
C PHE A 97 24.84 1.85 7.80
N ALA A 98 23.82 2.57 7.32
CA ALA A 98 23.96 3.90 6.75
C ALA A 98 24.49 4.89 7.78
N ARG A 99 24.07 4.81 9.05
CA ARG A 99 24.57 5.66 10.15
C ARG A 99 26.09 5.57 10.33
N HIS A 100 26.68 4.42 10.01
CA HIS A 100 28.14 4.21 10.04
C HIS A 100 28.86 4.56 8.73
N GLY A 101 28.11 5.04 7.72
CA GLY A 101 28.63 5.41 6.42
C GLY A 101 28.84 4.25 5.46
N TYR A 102 28.12 3.13 5.63
CA TYR A 102 28.20 1.98 4.72
C TYR A 102 27.98 2.41 3.26
N ILE A 103 28.86 1.97 2.36
CA ILE A 103 28.78 2.29 0.93
C ILE A 103 27.97 1.21 0.22
N PHE A 104 26.68 1.49 0.00
CA PHE A 104 25.76 0.57 -0.67
C PHE A 104 26.17 0.30 -2.12
N LYS A 105 25.96 -0.93 -2.59
CA LYS A 105 26.07 -1.30 -4.02
C LYS A 105 24.73 -1.21 -4.75
N ASP A 106 23.64 -1.41 -4.03
CA ASP A 106 22.29 -1.27 -4.54
C ASP A 106 22.00 0.20 -4.89
N GLU A 107 21.60 0.46 -6.13
CA GLU A 107 21.37 1.82 -6.62
C GLU A 107 20.19 2.50 -5.90
N GLY A 108 19.17 1.73 -5.51
CA GLY A 108 18.02 2.23 -4.77
C GLY A 108 18.42 2.73 -3.38
N LEU A 109 19.17 1.92 -2.63
CA LEU A 109 19.72 2.31 -1.33
C LEU A 109 20.70 3.48 -1.43
N GLN A 110 21.56 3.50 -2.45
CA GLN A 110 22.45 4.65 -2.69
C GLN A 110 21.67 5.94 -2.91
N LYS A 111 20.61 5.90 -3.72
CA LYS A 111 19.75 7.06 -3.99
C LYS A 111 19.01 7.49 -2.72
N TYR A 112 18.39 6.55 -2.01
CA TYR A 112 17.61 6.81 -0.81
C TYR A 112 18.46 7.43 0.30
N PHE A 113 19.54 6.76 0.73
CA PHE A 113 20.39 7.27 1.81
C PHE A 113 21.24 8.45 1.35
N GLY A 114 21.64 8.51 0.07
CA GLY A 114 22.36 9.65 -0.49
C GLY A 114 21.58 10.97 -0.45
N ALA A 115 20.25 10.92 -0.31
CA ALA A 115 19.40 12.10 -0.13
C ALA A 115 19.25 12.52 1.35
N LYS A 116 19.71 11.71 2.31
CA LYS A 116 19.60 12.00 3.74
C LYS A 116 20.77 12.88 4.18
N SER A 117 20.48 14.00 4.82
CA SER A 117 21.49 14.97 5.28
C SER A 117 22.50 14.38 6.27
N TRP A 118 22.09 13.39 7.05
CA TRP A 118 22.91 12.71 8.06
C TRP A 118 23.80 11.60 7.49
N TYR A 119 23.57 11.13 6.26
CA TYR A 119 24.33 10.02 5.67
C TYR A 119 25.63 10.52 5.03
N THR A 120 26.77 10.05 5.53
CA THR A 120 28.09 10.33 4.95
C THR A 120 28.85 9.03 4.72
N LYS A 121 29.26 8.77 3.47
CA LYS A 121 30.03 7.58 3.10
C LYS A 121 31.36 7.51 3.87
N ASN A 122 31.64 6.35 4.47
CA ASN A 122 32.84 6.08 5.24
C ASN A 122 33.55 4.83 4.68
N ALA A 123 34.61 5.04 3.90
CA ALA A 123 35.39 3.95 3.32
C ALA A 123 36.18 3.11 4.35
N ALA A 124 36.32 3.59 5.59
CA ALA A 124 36.99 2.87 6.66
C ALA A 124 36.04 1.97 7.48
N PHE A 125 34.73 2.06 7.26
CA PHE A 125 33.76 1.23 7.97
C PHE A 125 33.96 -0.26 7.62
N ASN A 126 34.12 -1.09 8.66
CA ASN A 126 34.45 -2.51 8.57
C ASN A 126 33.24 -3.44 8.83
N ASN A 127 32.02 -2.88 8.86
CA ASN A 127 30.76 -3.57 9.23
C ASN A 127 30.62 -3.93 10.72
N GLU A 128 31.43 -3.34 11.60
CA GLU A 128 31.23 -3.48 13.05
C GLU A 128 30.18 -2.48 13.55
N ILE A 129 29.08 -3.01 14.08
CA ILE A 129 28.00 -2.26 14.73
C ILE A 129 27.90 -2.68 16.20
N SER A 130 27.26 -1.84 17.03
CA SER A 130 27.07 -2.13 18.45
C SER A 130 26.19 -3.37 18.69
N ASP A 131 26.24 -3.94 19.89
CA ASP A 131 25.37 -5.08 20.22
C ASP A 131 23.88 -4.70 20.22
N ILE A 132 23.56 -3.43 20.52
CA ILE A 132 22.19 -2.91 20.41
C ILE A 132 21.73 -2.96 18.96
N GLU A 133 22.55 -2.45 18.04
CA GLU A 133 22.27 -2.46 16.61
C GLU A 133 22.18 -3.86 16.03
N LYS A 134 23.02 -4.82 16.47
CA LYS A 134 22.92 -6.23 16.04
C LYS A 134 21.57 -6.82 16.39
N ASP A 135 21.15 -6.67 17.63
CA ASP A 135 19.86 -7.21 18.08
C ASP A 135 18.67 -6.53 17.36
N ASN A 136 18.80 -5.24 17.00
CA ASN A 136 17.82 -4.53 16.18
C ASN A 136 17.77 -5.07 14.75
N VAL A 137 18.94 -5.29 14.12
CA VAL A 137 19.05 -5.94 12.81
C VAL A 137 18.40 -7.32 12.85
N ASP A 138 18.72 -8.15 13.85
CA ASP A 138 18.18 -9.50 14.01
C ASP A 138 16.64 -9.48 14.18
N LEU A 139 16.10 -8.52 14.93
CA LEU A 139 14.65 -8.35 15.05
C LEU A 139 14.02 -8.00 13.69
N ILE A 140 14.57 -7.00 12.98
CA ILE A 140 14.05 -6.54 11.70
C ILE A 140 14.10 -7.68 10.66
N GLU A 141 15.22 -8.41 10.58
CA GLU A 141 15.39 -9.52 9.63
C GLU A 141 14.40 -10.66 9.85
N ARG A 142 14.02 -10.94 11.10
CA ARG A 142 12.97 -11.93 11.40
C ARG A 142 11.63 -11.54 10.78
N TYR A 143 11.23 -10.28 10.89
CA TYR A 143 9.98 -9.81 10.27
C TYR A 143 10.10 -9.68 8.75
N GLU A 144 11.27 -9.32 8.23
CA GLU A 144 11.52 -9.34 6.79
C GLU A 144 11.34 -10.74 6.23
N ALA A 145 11.90 -11.77 6.87
CA ALA A 145 11.82 -13.15 6.38
C ALA A 145 10.37 -13.67 6.25
N VAL A 146 9.48 -13.20 7.13
CA VAL A 146 8.04 -13.52 7.08
C VAL A 146 7.31 -12.74 5.97
N ARG A 147 7.76 -11.51 5.68
CA ARG A 147 7.15 -10.60 4.70
C ARG A 147 7.75 -10.72 3.29
N LYS A 148 8.94 -11.31 3.19
CA LYS A 148 9.66 -11.57 1.94
C LYS A 148 9.04 -12.80 1.27
N GLU A 149 7.95 -12.54 0.54
CA GLU A 149 7.29 -13.38 -0.48
C GLU A 149 7.71 -14.86 -0.56
N PRO A 150 6.73 -15.77 -0.43
CA PRO A 150 6.25 -16.40 -1.66
C PRO A 150 4.70 -16.48 -1.79
N ALA A 151 4.16 -15.84 -2.84
CA ALA A 151 3.07 -16.31 -3.70
C ALA A 151 1.69 -16.65 -3.09
N LYS A 152 1.40 -16.39 -1.82
CA LYS A 152 0.06 -16.68 -1.23
C LYS A 152 -0.55 -15.66 -0.28
N SER A 153 0.16 -14.64 0.19
CA SER A 153 -0.48 -13.55 0.94
C SER A 153 -0.30 -12.24 0.19
N GLN A 154 -1.31 -11.84 -0.59
CA GLN A 154 -1.35 -10.50 -1.16
C GLN A 154 -1.58 -9.41 -0.08
N GLY A 155 -1.85 -9.81 1.18
CA GLY A 155 -2.08 -8.92 2.32
C GLY A 155 -0.82 -8.27 2.89
N LEU A 156 -1.02 -7.14 3.57
CA LEU A 156 -0.02 -6.41 4.35
C LEU A 156 -0.03 -6.92 5.80
N PRO A 157 1.05 -6.70 6.59
CA PRO A 157 1.11 -7.16 7.97
C PRO A 157 0.22 -6.31 8.89
N LEU A 158 -0.65 -6.97 9.65
CA LEU A 158 -1.69 -6.30 10.42
C LEU A 158 -1.31 -6.18 11.89
N GLY A 159 -1.57 -5.01 12.46
CA GLY A 159 -1.54 -4.78 13.90
C GLY A 159 -2.61 -3.79 14.33
N LYS A 160 -2.99 -3.82 15.62
CA LYS A 160 -4.06 -2.98 16.18
C LYS A 160 -3.56 -1.71 16.88
N TYR A 161 -2.25 -1.61 17.09
CA TYR A 161 -1.61 -0.48 17.76
C TYR A 161 -0.22 -0.25 17.17
N ALA A 162 0.26 0.99 17.10
CA ALA A 162 1.67 1.28 16.85
C ALA A 162 2.03 2.66 17.39
N ARG A 163 3.32 2.86 17.67
CA ARG A 163 3.92 4.19 17.81
C ARG A 163 4.95 4.38 16.71
N PHE A 164 4.70 5.30 15.79
CA PHE A 164 5.53 5.46 14.60
C PHE A 164 5.48 6.90 14.09
N ASP A 165 6.60 7.39 13.58
CA ASP A 165 6.70 8.72 12.97
C ASP A 165 6.13 8.66 11.55
N LEU A 166 4.91 9.18 11.38
CA LEU A 166 4.17 9.15 10.12
C LEU A 166 4.42 10.39 9.26
N ASP A 167 4.82 11.52 9.84
CA ASP A 167 5.00 12.78 9.11
C ASP A 167 6.46 13.24 9.01
N GLY A 168 7.39 12.48 9.58
CA GLY A 168 8.83 12.69 9.49
C GLY A 168 9.32 13.82 10.39
N ASP A 169 8.55 14.24 11.40
CA ASP A 169 8.93 15.30 12.34
C ASP A 169 9.83 14.83 13.50
N GLY A 170 10.16 13.53 13.54
CA GLY A 170 10.98 12.89 14.56
C GLY A 170 10.22 12.56 15.85
N LYS A 171 8.92 12.84 15.94
CA LYS A 171 8.03 12.40 17.01
C LYS A 171 7.18 11.24 16.51
N THR A 172 6.74 10.39 17.44
CA THR A 172 5.90 9.25 17.08
C THR A 172 4.43 9.59 17.27
N GLU A 173 3.63 9.28 16.26
CA GLU A 173 2.17 9.23 16.36
C GLU A 173 1.77 7.97 17.10
N GLU A 174 0.75 8.08 17.94
CA GLU A 174 0.03 6.91 18.44
C GLU A 174 -1.09 6.54 17.46
N ILE A 175 -0.98 5.33 16.89
CA ILE A 175 -1.97 4.76 15.98
C ILE A 175 -2.72 3.64 16.69
N GLN A 176 -4.04 3.70 16.69
CA GLN A 176 -4.89 2.63 17.24
C GLN A 176 -5.96 2.21 16.23
N TYR A 177 -6.31 0.94 16.24
CA TYR A 177 -7.33 0.37 15.38
C TYR A 177 -8.25 -0.56 16.16
N SER A 178 -9.55 -0.36 15.99
CA SER A 178 -10.58 -1.23 16.55
C SER A 178 -11.57 -1.62 15.47
N LEU A 179 -11.91 -2.90 15.41
CA LEU A 179 -12.98 -3.44 14.57
C LEU A 179 -14.17 -3.79 15.47
N SER A 180 -15.35 -3.28 15.13
CA SER A 180 -16.63 -3.63 15.76
C SER A 180 -17.37 -4.72 14.99
N GLU A 181 -18.39 -5.31 15.63
CA GLU A 181 -19.29 -6.24 14.95
C GLU A 181 -19.90 -5.59 13.69
N GLY A 182 -19.89 -6.32 12.57
CA GLY A 182 -20.42 -5.82 11.29
C GLY A 182 -19.38 -5.28 10.30
N SER A 183 -18.08 -5.42 10.57
CA SER A 183 -16.97 -4.91 9.73
C SER A 183 -16.82 -3.39 9.72
N ASP A 184 -17.42 -2.71 10.69
CA ASP A 184 -17.15 -1.30 10.98
C ASP A 184 -15.83 -1.19 11.75
N PHE A 185 -14.96 -0.26 11.37
CA PHE A 185 -13.71 0.00 12.07
C PHE A 185 -13.55 1.46 12.45
N THR A 186 -12.71 1.69 13.45
CA THR A 186 -12.20 3.01 13.82
C THR A 186 -10.69 2.96 13.80
N LEU A 187 -10.10 3.87 13.03
CA LEU A 187 -8.66 4.13 13.02
C LEU A 187 -8.42 5.48 13.68
N THR A 188 -7.49 5.54 14.63
CA THR A 188 -7.09 6.79 15.28
C THR A 188 -5.60 7.07 15.09
N ILE A 189 -5.25 8.35 14.94
CA ILE A 189 -3.88 8.87 14.91
C ILE A 189 -3.84 10.07 15.87
N ASN A 190 -3.07 9.96 16.96
CA ASN A 190 -3.00 11.00 18.01
C ASN A 190 -4.38 11.51 18.49
N GLY A 191 -5.37 10.60 18.54
CA GLY A 191 -6.75 10.90 18.96
C GLY A 191 -7.67 11.48 17.87
N ALA A 192 -7.15 11.91 16.71
CA ALA A 192 -7.98 12.12 15.54
C ALA A 192 -8.50 10.76 15.05
N ALA A 193 -9.76 10.69 14.60
CA ALA A 193 -10.40 9.43 14.25
C ALA A 193 -11.02 9.47 12.86
N VAL A 194 -10.97 8.34 12.16
CA VAL A 194 -11.79 8.04 10.99
C VAL A 194 -12.57 6.77 11.26
N HIS A 195 -13.82 6.75 10.83
CA HIS A 195 -14.71 5.60 10.90
C HIS A 195 -14.92 5.10 9.49
N GLY A 196 -14.71 3.81 9.27
CA GLY A 196 -14.95 3.16 7.99
C GLY A 196 -15.80 1.91 8.20
N SER A 197 -16.39 1.45 7.11
CA SER A 197 -17.20 0.24 7.05
C SER A 197 -16.88 -0.50 5.76
N GLY A 198 -16.86 -1.82 5.80
CA GLY A 198 -16.58 -2.64 4.63
C GLY A 198 -17.19 -4.03 4.74
N THR A 199 -16.69 -4.98 3.97
CA THR A 199 -17.08 -6.39 4.08
C THR A 199 -15.84 -7.25 4.31
N ASN A 200 -15.83 -8.05 5.39
CA ASN A 200 -14.65 -8.82 5.79
C ASN A 200 -13.40 -7.92 5.92
N VAL A 201 -13.57 -6.80 6.62
CA VAL A 201 -12.46 -5.87 6.90
C VAL A 201 -11.48 -6.55 7.85
N GLU A 202 -10.19 -6.39 7.57
CA GLU A 202 -9.13 -7.00 8.35
C GLU A 202 -9.03 -6.42 9.76
N GLU A 203 -8.56 -7.26 10.70
CA GLU A 203 -8.46 -6.92 12.12
C GLU A 203 -7.24 -6.05 12.46
N GLY A 204 -6.84 -5.15 11.58
CA GLY A 204 -5.72 -4.24 11.84
C GLY A 204 -5.38 -3.36 10.66
N PHE A 205 -4.24 -2.68 10.79
CA PHE A 205 -3.67 -1.83 9.76
C PHE A 205 -2.20 -2.15 9.54
N SER A 206 -1.66 -1.62 8.46
CA SER A 206 -0.24 -1.66 8.12
C SER A 206 0.28 -0.25 7.91
N ILE A 207 1.54 -0.01 8.22
CA ILE A 207 2.26 1.22 7.90
C ILE A 207 3.06 0.96 6.64
N VAL A 208 2.88 1.82 5.64
CA VAL A 208 3.51 1.72 4.33
C VAL A 208 4.18 3.05 3.99
N ASP A 209 5.01 3.03 2.95
CA ASP A 209 5.72 4.20 2.46
C ASP A 209 5.49 4.30 0.94
N LEU A 210 4.45 5.04 0.56
CA LEU A 210 4.02 5.12 -0.84
C LEU A 210 5.00 5.93 -1.70
N ASP A 211 5.67 6.93 -1.13
CA ASP A 211 6.83 7.63 -1.71
C ASP A 211 7.97 7.74 -0.71
N ILE A 212 8.97 6.86 -0.84
CA ILE A 212 10.08 6.79 0.12
C ILE A 212 10.91 8.07 0.23
N MET A 213 10.75 9.01 -0.70
CA MET A 213 11.54 10.23 -0.74
C MET A 213 10.88 11.42 -0.04
N ASP A 214 9.59 11.35 0.29
CA ASP A 214 8.84 12.49 0.83
C ASP A 214 8.92 12.62 2.36
N GLY A 215 9.33 11.55 3.05
CA GLY A 215 9.44 11.51 4.51
C GLY A 215 8.14 11.17 5.24
N VAL A 216 7.02 11.05 4.53
CA VAL A 216 5.69 10.75 5.05
C VAL A 216 5.43 9.24 4.96
N LYS A 217 4.62 8.70 5.86
CA LYS A 217 4.21 7.29 5.87
C LYS A 217 2.70 7.22 5.95
N GLU A 218 2.16 6.24 5.23
CA GLU A 218 0.73 6.02 5.13
C GLU A 218 0.29 4.81 5.94
N ILE A 219 -1.01 4.75 6.18
CA ILE A 219 -1.67 3.62 6.79
C ILE A 219 -2.51 2.92 5.72
N ALA A 220 -2.37 1.62 5.61
CA ALA A 220 -3.21 0.78 4.77
C ALA A 220 -4.16 -0.06 5.64
N VAL A 221 -5.44 -0.04 5.29
CA VAL A 221 -6.48 -0.92 5.85
C VAL A 221 -7.02 -1.78 4.70
N GLN A 222 -7.13 -3.08 4.95
CA GLN A 222 -7.49 -4.05 3.93
C GLN A 222 -8.86 -4.67 4.21
N GLU A 223 -9.57 -5.05 3.16
CA GLU A 223 -10.80 -5.83 3.26
C GLU A 223 -10.86 -6.91 2.19
N TYR A 224 -11.50 -8.02 2.51
CA TYR A 224 -11.60 -9.17 1.61
C TYR A 224 -12.83 -9.10 0.70
N GLY A 225 -13.78 -8.21 1.02
CA GLY A 225 -15.03 -8.10 0.30
C GLY A 225 -15.87 -9.38 0.35
N PRO A 226 -17.05 -9.38 -0.30
CA PRO A 226 -17.71 -10.62 -0.68
C PRO A 226 -16.93 -11.31 -1.81
N SER A 227 -16.89 -12.63 -1.84
CA SER A 227 -16.36 -13.41 -2.97
C SER A 227 -14.96 -13.01 -3.48
N GLU A 228 -14.04 -12.64 -2.58
CA GLU A 228 -12.68 -12.20 -2.93
C GLU A 228 -12.60 -10.86 -3.68
N ASP A 229 -13.60 -9.98 -3.52
CA ASP A 229 -13.56 -8.57 -3.93
C ASP A 229 -12.65 -7.74 -3.02
N TYR A 230 -11.36 -8.09 -3.00
CA TYR A 230 -10.34 -7.48 -2.17
C TYR A 230 -10.22 -5.98 -2.43
N ARG A 231 -9.99 -5.20 -1.38
CA ARG A 231 -9.72 -3.75 -1.47
C ARG A 231 -8.68 -3.33 -0.44
N THR A 232 -7.96 -2.26 -0.76
CA THR A 232 -7.04 -1.58 0.17
C THR A 232 -7.39 -0.10 0.20
N THR A 233 -7.67 0.44 1.38
CA THR A 233 -7.87 1.87 1.60
C THR A 233 -6.64 2.46 2.28
N PHE A 234 -6.16 3.59 1.76
CA PHE A 234 -4.99 4.29 2.29
C PHE A 234 -5.39 5.55 3.05
N TYR A 235 -4.67 5.83 4.13
CA TYR A 235 -4.87 6.98 4.99
C TYR A 235 -3.54 7.68 5.28
N ALA A 236 -3.57 8.99 5.45
CA ALA A 236 -2.42 9.78 5.87
C ALA A 236 -2.74 10.64 7.11
N ASN A 237 -1.70 10.96 7.88
CA ASN A 237 -1.80 11.89 8.99
C ASN A 237 -1.92 13.34 8.48
N GLY A 238 -3.10 13.95 8.63
CA GLY A 238 -3.31 15.37 8.34
C GLY A 238 -3.19 16.27 9.59
N GLY A 239 -2.57 15.77 10.66
CA GLY A 239 -2.43 16.43 11.96
C GLY A 239 -3.73 16.43 12.76
N ARG A 240 -4.66 17.36 12.46
CA ARG A 240 -5.94 17.46 13.19
C ARG A 240 -7.02 16.52 12.66
N LYS A 241 -6.82 15.97 11.47
CA LYS A 241 -7.73 15.04 10.80
C LYS A 241 -6.93 13.95 10.11
N ILE A 242 -7.52 12.78 9.98
CA ILE A 242 -7.00 11.73 9.11
C ILE A 242 -7.48 12.02 7.69
N ILE A 243 -6.59 11.89 6.72
CA ILE A 243 -6.90 12.05 5.30
C ILE A 243 -7.14 10.65 4.74
N GLU A 244 -8.34 10.36 4.24
CA GLU A 244 -8.57 9.18 3.40
C GLU A 244 -8.03 9.49 2.01
N MET A 245 -6.95 8.82 1.63
CA MET A 245 -6.24 9.06 0.38
C MET A 245 -6.98 8.43 -0.81
N GLY A 246 -7.72 7.35 -0.56
CA GLY A 246 -8.48 6.63 -1.57
C GLY A 246 -8.45 5.12 -1.34
N GLN A 247 -9.35 4.43 -2.04
CA GLN A 247 -9.47 2.98 -2.03
C GLN A 247 -9.18 2.43 -3.42
N VAL A 248 -8.43 1.33 -3.47
CA VAL A 248 -8.13 0.61 -4.71
C VAL A 248 -8.61 -0.85 -4.63
N GLN A 249 -8.87 -1.46 -5.79
CA GLN A 249 -9.16 -2.91 -5.87
C GLN A 249 -7.89 -3.74 -5.68
N GLY A 250 -8.05 -4.91 -5.06
CA GLY A 250 -6.98 -5.83 -4.72
C GLY A 250 -6.29 -5.53 -3.38
N LEU A 251 -5.49 -6.50 -2.92
CA LEU A 251 -4.55 -6.32 -1.82
C LEU A 251 -3.20 -5.86 -2.38
N CYS A 252 -2.64 -4.79 -1.79
CA CYS A 252 -1.40 -4.16 -2.27
C CYS A 252 -0.13 -4.59 -1.52
N GLY A 253 -0.09 -5.79 -0.92
CA GLY A 253 0.99 -6.17 0.02
C GLY A 253 2.39 -6.42 -0.55
N THR A 254 2.57 -6.36 -1.87
CA THR A 254 3.82 -6.76 -2.52
C THR A 254 4.65 -5.57 -3.00
N TYR A 255 5.96 -5.75 -3.13
CA TYR A 255 6.89 -4.70 -3.59
C TYR A 255 6.52 -4.14 -4.98
N SER A 256 5.99 -4.98 -5.87
CA SER A 256 5.53 -4.54 -7.20
C SER A 256 4.23 -3.75 -7.14
N ARG A 257 3.45 -3.91 -6.06
CA ARG A 257 2.19 -3.21 -5.82
C ARG A 257 2.42 -1.86 -5.14
N LEU A 258 3.38 -1.80 -4.21
CA LEU A 258 3.84 -0.57 -3.55
C LEU A 258 5.32 -0.32 -3.89
N PRO A 259 5.60 0.21 -5.11
CA PRO A 259 6.94 0.50 -5.60
C PRO A 259 7.65 1.66 -4.87
N GLY A 260 6.98 2.39 -3.97
CA GLY A 260 7.57 3.44 -3.15
C GLY A 260 8.04 4.66 -3.94
N ASP A 261 7.51 4.87 -5.15
CA ASP A 261 7.82 5.99 -6.05
C ASP A 261 6.58 6.87 -6.31
N GLY A 262 5.66 6.90 -5.34
CA GLY A 262 4.37 7.58 -5.41
C GLY A 262 3.29 6.84 -6.17
N LYS A 263 3.57 5.61 -6.66
CA LYS A 263 2.57 4.76 -7.34
C LYS A 263 1.99 3.70 -6.41
N VAL A 264 0.74 3.36 -6.69
CA VAL A 264 0.07 2.16 -6.17
C VAL A 264 -0.43 1.36 -7.38
N MET A 265 -0.01 0.11 -7.47
CA MET A 265 -0.55 -0.82 -8.49
C MET A 265 -1.63 -1.69 -7.85
N ALA A 266 -2.79 -1.73 -8.47
CA ALA A 266 -3.98 -2.46 -8.04
C ALA A 266 -4.29 -3.59 -9.01
N GLN A 267 -4.83 -4.71 -8.53
CA GLN A 267 -5.39 -5.73 -9.42
C GLN A 267 -6.88 -5.44 -9.56
N THR A 268 -7.28 -4.92 -10.72
CA THR A 268 -8.64 -4.43 -10.95
C THR A 268 -9.37 -5.35 -11.93
N ARG A 269 -10.65 -5.64 -11.63
CA ARG A 269 -11.53 -6.40 -12.53
C ARG A 269 -12.01 -5.49 -13.66
N PHE A 270 -11.85 -5.94 -14.91
CA PHE A 270 -12.51 -5.29 -16.05
C PHE A 270 -14.04 -5.32 -15.87
N GLN A 271 -14.69 -4.23 -16.23
CA GLN A 271 -16.14 -4.02 -16.15
C GLN A 271 -16.88 -4.51 -17.40
N ILE A 272 -16.19 -5.15 -18.34
CA ILE A 272 -16.76 -5.62 -19.60
C ILE A 272 -16.23 -7.01 -20.01
N LEU A 273 -16.93 -7.62 -20.96
CA LEU A 273 -16.75 -8.90 -21.63
C LEU A 273 -16.90 -10.17 -20.76
N GLN A 274 -16.15 -10.26 -19.66
CA GLN A 274 -16.03 -11.47 -18.84
C GLN A 274 -15.42 -11.14 -17.47
N THR A 275 -15.17 -12.12 -16.60
CA THR A 275 -14.41 -11.94 -15.36
C THR A 275 -12.91 -12.12 -15.64
N TRP A 276 -12.18 -11.01 -15.62
CA TRP A 276 -10.75 -10.91 -15.96
C TRP A 276 -10.19 -9.60 -15.43
N PHE A 277 -8.87 -9.52 -15.29
CA PHE A 277 -8.21 -8.49 -14.49
C PHE A 277 -7.06 -7.82 -15.21
N TYR A 278 -6.78 -6.57 -14.87
CA TYR A 278 -5.61 -5.81 -15.28
C TYR A 278 -4.86 -5.23 -14.08
N ASP A 279 -3.62 -4.83 -14.32
CA ASP A 279 -2.85 -4.06 -13.35
C ASP A 279 -3.15 -2.56 -13.55
N ASP A 280 -3.94 -2.02 -12.63
CA ASP A 280 -4.37 -0.64 -12.59
C ASP A 280 -3.36 0.23 -11.83
N GLU A 281 -3.19 1.48 -12.25
CA GLU A 281 -2.17 2.39 -11.71
C GLU A 281 -2.82 3.62 -11.10
N TYR A 282 -2.45 3.89 -9.85
CA TYR A 282 -2.80 5.10 -9.12
C TYR A 282 -1.53 5.85 -8.73
N ARG A 283 -1.63 7.16 -8.57
CA ARG A 283 -0.53 8.02 -8.11
C ARG A 283 -0.99 8.96 -7.02
N ILE A 284 -0.12 9.21 -6.06
CA ILE A 284 -0.32 10.28 -5.10
C ILE A 284 -0.23 11.62 -5.85
N ASN A 285 -1.24 12.46 -5.69
CA ASN A 285 -1.25 13.81 -6.25
C ASN A 285 -0.74 14.86 -5.24
N GLU A 286 -0.74 16.13 -5.63
CA GLU A 286 -0.25 17.23 -4.78
C GLU A 286 -1.04 17.44 -3.48
N GLN A 287 -2.23 16.84 -3.35
CA GLN A 287 -3.06 16.89 -2.14
C GLN A 287 -2.88 15.65 -1.25
N HIS A 288 -1.87 14.81 -1.56
CA HIS A 288 -1.61 13.54 -0.87
C HIS A 288 -2.78 12.56 -0.95
N VAL A 289 -3.50 12.54 -2.08
CA VAL A 289 -4.58 11.57 -2.34
C VAL A 289 -4.29 10.78 -3.61
N LEU A 290 -4.85 9.58 -3.72
CA LEU A 290 -4.66 8.70 -4.87
C LEU A 290 -5.52 9.15 -6.05
N GLU A 291 -4.88 9.35 -7.19
CA GLU A 291 -5.50 9.64 -8.47
C GLU A 291 -5.27 8.49 -9.46
N HIS A 292 -6.34 8.04 -10.12
CA HIS A 292 -6.27 6.97 -11.12
C HIS A 292 -5.57 7.46 -12.40
N VAL A 293 -4.61 6.69 -12.90
CA VAL A 293 -3.85 6.97 -14.12
C VAL A 293 -4.53 6.29 -15.32
N ALA A 294 -5.45 7.00 -15.96
CA ALA A 294 -6.21 6.49 -17.10
C ALA A 294 -5.32 6.11 -18.30
N LYS A 295 -5.58 4.94 -18.88
CA LYS A 295 -4.89 4.43 -20.09
C LYS A 295 -5.91 4.18 -21.22
N PRO A 296 -5.53 4.37 -22.49
CA PRO A 296 -6.41 4.04 -23.62
C PRO A 296 -6.59 2.54 -23.83
N LEU A 297 -5.72 1.73 -23.23
CA LEU A 297 -5.76 0.26 -23.26
C LEU A 297 -5.11 -0.26 -21.98
N TYR A 298 -5.83 -1.11 -21.27
CA TYR A 298 -5.32 -1.92 -20.17
C TYR A 298 -5.11 -3.35 -20.68
N LEU A 299 -3.97 -3.93 -20.34
CA LEU A 299 -3.63 -5.30 -20.71
C LEU A 299 -4.13 -6.27 -19.66
N SER A 300 -4.72 -7.37 -20.11
CA SER A 300 -5.12 -8.45 -19.22
C SER A 300 -3.89 -9.07 -18.54
N THR A 301 -4.00 -9.32 -17.24
CA THR A 301 -3.04 -10.12 -16.48
C THR A 301 -3.05 -11.59 -16.90
N PHE A 302 -4.11 -12.04 -17.58
CA PHE A 302 -4.19 -13.38 -18.16
C PHE A 302 -3.44 -13.43 -19.49
N LYS A 303 -2.29 -14.09 -19.50
CA LYS A 303 -1.36 -14.09 -20.65
C LYS A 303 -1.86 -14.89 -21.87
N GLU A 304 -2.76 -15.85 -21.67
CA GLU A 304 -3.13 -16.83 -22.71
C GLU A 304 -4.64 -17.12 -22.74
N GLN A 305 -5.48 -16.09 -22.62
CA GLN A 305 -6.94 -16.26 -22.67
C GLN A 305 -7.45 -16.36 -24.12
N TYR A 306 -7.53 -17.59 -24.63
CA TYR A 306 -8.09 -17.85 -25.96
C TYR A 306 -9.59 -18.13 -25.90
N VAL A 307 -10.32 -17.59 -26.87
CA VAL A 307 -11.71 -17.91 -27.15
C VAL A 307 -11.87 -18.43 -28.58
N THR A 308 -12.88 -19.27 -28.80
CA THR A 308 -13.26 -19.75 -30.13
C THR A 308 -14.47 -18.98 -30.64
N VAL A 309 -14.38 -18.43 -31.84
CA VAL A 309 -15.46 -17.68 -32.47
C VAL A 309 -16.60 -18.63 -32.85
N LYS A 310 -17.84 -18.30 -32.49
CA LYS A 310 -19.08 -19.03 -32.83
C LYS A 310 -19.93 -18.29 -33.87
N LYS A 311 -19.80 -16.96 -33.95
CA LYS A 311 -20.48 -16.08 -34.90
C LYS A 311 -19.45 -15.15 -35.53
N ALA A 312 -19.54 -14.94 -36.84
CA ALA A 312 -18.60 -14.05 -37.53
C ALA A 312 -18.66 -12.64 -36.95
N LEU A 313 -17.50 -12.02 -36.75
CA LEU A 313 -17.34 -10.71 -36.13
C LEU A 313 -16.24 -9.93 -36.83
N THR A 314 -16.37 -8.61 -36.89
CA THR A 314 -15.35 -7.73 -37.47
C THR A 314 -14.45 -7.18 -36.37
N LEU A 315 -13.13 -7.29 -36.56
CA LEU A 315 -12.14 -6.56 -35.78
C LEU A 315 -11.70 -5.32 -36.58
N TYR A 316 -11.70 -4.16 -35.93
CA TYR A 316 -11.33 -2.87 -36.51
C TYR A 316 -9.91 -2.47 -36.12
N THR A 317 -9.26 -1.60 -36.91
CA THR A 317 -7.88 -1.16 -36.67
C THR A 317 -7.72 -0.29 -35.41
N ALA A 318 -8.79 0.43 -35.02
CA ALA A 318 -8.84 1.26 -33.83
C ALA A 318 -10.28 1.39 -33.28
N PRO A 319 -10.45 1.72 -31.99
CA PRO A 319 -11.73 2.14 -31.43
C PRO A 319 -12.44 3.19 -32.28
N GLY A 320 -13.70 2.96 -32.61
CA GLY A 320 -14.54 3.87 -33.41
C GLY A 320 -14.22 3.93 -34.92
N SER A 321 -13.19 3.21 -35.38
CA SER A 321 -12.82 3.16 -36.80
C SER A 321 -13.81 2.32 -37.62
N GLN A 322 -13.97 2.68 -38.90
CA GLN A 322 -14.65 1.85 -39.91
C GLN A 322 -13.67 0.99 -40.71
N GLU A 323 -12.37 1.17 -40.50
CA GLU A 323 -11.32 0.40 -41.16
C GLU A 323 -11.23 -1.01 -40.53
N VAL A 324 -11.49 -2.02 -41.36
CA VAL A 324 -11.48 -3.42 -40.95
C VAL A 324 -10.04 -3.93 -40.90
N ALA A 325 -9.63 -4.44 -39.74
CA ALA A 325 -8.38 -5.18 -39.60
C ALA A 325 -8.54 -6.62 -40.12
N VAL A 326 -9.60 -7.31 -39.67
CA VAL A 326 -9.92 -8.68 -40.09
C VAL A 326 -11.37 -9.01 -39.75
N ARG A 327 -12.01 -9.83 -40.58
CA ARG A 327 -13.28 -10.48 -40.23
C ARG A 327 -12.99 -11.92 -39.80
N VAL A 328 -13.30 -12.24 -38.55
CA VAL A 328 -13.19 -13.61 -38.03
C VAL A 328 -14.49 -14.37 -38.25
N VAL A 329 -14.38 -15.69 -38.41
CA VAL A 329 -15.50 -16.58 -38.73
C VAL A 329 -15.60 -17.72 -37.71
N PRO A 330 -16.73 -18.45 -37.65
CA PRO A 330 -16.88 -19.56 -36.70
C PRO A 330 -15.74 -20.58 -36.83
N GLY A 331 -15.15 -20.95 -35.69
CA GLY A 331 -13.99 -21.83 -35.59
C GLY A 331 -12.64 -21.12 -35.45
N ASP A 332 -12.55 -19.83 -35.78
CA ASP A 332 -11.34 -19.04 -35.55
C ASP A 332 -11.04 -18.92 -34.06
N LYS A 333 -9.74 -18.85 -33.73
CA LYS A 333 -9.27 -18.57 -32.36
C LYS A 333 -8.84 -17.12 -32.22
N LEU A 334 -9.27 -16.49 -31.13
CA LEU A 334 -8.87 -15.16 -30.71
C LEU A 334 -8.22 -15.22 -29.33
N LEU A 335 -7.07 -14.58 -29.17
CA LEU A 335 -6.52 -14.24 -27.86
C LEU A 335 -7.11 -12.88 -27.44
N LEU A 336 -7.78 -12.85 -26.31
CA LEU A 336 -8.26 -11.62 -25.68
C LEU A 336 -7.08 -10.95 -24.96
N VAL A 337 -6.68 -9.77 -25.42
CA VAL A 337 -5.44 -9.11 -24.98
C VAL A 337 -5.73 -8.09 -23.88
N GLY A 338 -6.84 -7.37 -23.97
CA GLY A 338 -7.15 -6.29 -23.05
C GLY A 338 -8.38 -5.50 -23.47
N SER A 339 -8.57 -4.36 -22.83
CA SER A 339 -9.75 -3.51 -23.03
C SER A 339 -9.45 -2.05 -22.66
N ASP A 340 -10.22 -1.11 -23.20
CA ASP A 340 -10.28 0.27 -22.69
C ASP A 340 -11.12 0.40 -21.39
N ASP A 341 -11.70 -0.73 -20.95
CA ASP A 341 -12.58 -0.90 -19.80
C ASP A 341 -13.89 -0.08 -19.86
N LYS A 342 -14.31 0.30 -21.06
CA LYS A 342 -15.54 1.07 -21.30
C LYS A 342 -16.43 0.40 -22.32
N GLU A 343 -15.90 0.14 -23.50
CA GLU A 343 -16.67 -0.44 -24.59
C GLU A 343 -15.82 -1.25 -25.58
N TRP A 344 -14.50 -1.06 -25.66
CA TRP A 344 -13.65 -1.67 -26.68
C TRP A 344 -12.75 -2.76 -26.11
N CYS A 345 -12.90 -3.97 -26.64
CA CYS A 345 -12.02 -5.09 -26.37
C CYS A 345 -10.96 -5.23 -27.47
N TYR A 346 -9.70 -5.44 -27.06
CA TYR A 346 -8.57 -5.67 -27.94
C TYR A 346 -8.24 -7.16 -28.02
N ALA A 347 -8.12 -7.68 -29.24
CA ALA A 347 -7.85 -9.09 -29.48
C ALA A 347 -6.82 -9.29 -30.59
N THR A 348 -6.20 -10.47 -30.59
CA THR A 348 -5.32 -10.92 -31.68
C THR A 348 -5.78 -12.28 -32.20
N THR A 349 -5.79 -12.44 -33.51
CA THR A 349 -6.02 -13.73 -34.16
C THR A 349 -4.79 -14.64 -34.01
N ALA A 350 -4.97 -15.94 -34.31
CA ALA A 350 -3.89 -16.92 -34.29
C ALA A 350 -2.73 -16.62 -35.27
N ASN A 351 -3.00 -15.90 -36.37
CA ASN A 351 -1.97 -15.45 -37.32
C ASN A 351 -1.39 -14.06 -36.98
N GLY A 352 -1.71 -13.51 -35.81
CA GLY A 352 -1.11 -12.28 -35.29
C GLY A 352 -1.76 -10.97 -35.77
N VAL A 353 -2.91 -11.02 -36.45
CA VAL A 353 -3.67 -9.81 -36.80
C VAL A 353 -4.36 -9.31 -35.55
N LYS A 354 -4.10 -8.05 -35.19
CA LYS A 354 -4.67 -7.40 -34.02
C LYS A 354 -5.79 -6.48 -34.43
N GLY A 355 -6.81 -6.38 -33.58
CA GLY A 355 -7.89 -5.43 -33.79
C GLY A 355 -8.86 -5.37 -32.63
N TRP A 356 -9.87 -4.54 -32.80
CA TRP A 356 -10.80 -4.14 -31.77
C TRP A 356 -12.22 -4.55 -32.12
N PHE A 357 -12.98 -4.99 -31.13
CA PHE A 357 -14.43 -5.12 -31.23
C PHE A 357 -15.08 -4.45 -30.04
N SER A 358 -16.29 -3.94 -30.22
CA SER A 358 -17.01 -3.23 -29.16
C SER A 358 -18.09 -4.06 -28.51
N VAL A 359 -18.29 -3.87 -27.22
CA VAL A 359 -19.40 -4.36 -26.44
C VAL A 359 -20.27 -3.21 -25.92
N GLU A 360 -21.50 -3.54 -25.53
CA GLU A 360 -22.46 -2.68 -24.85
C GLU A 360 -22.83 -3.31 -23.50
N GLY A 361 -22.84 -2.49 -22.45
CA GLY A 361 -22.92 -2.96 -21.08
C GLY A 361 -21.80 -3.93 -20.76
N PHE A 362 -22.08 -4.91 -19.90
CA PHE A 362 -21.08 -5.88 -19.49
C PHE A 362 -20.66 -6.81 -20.65
N GLN A 363 -21.56 -7.26 -21.53
CA GLN A 363 -21.19 -8.36 -22.44
C GLN A 363 -21.95 -8.44 -23.77
N GLN A 364 -22.72 -7.43 -24.19
CA GLN A 364 -23.43 -7.51 -25.46
C GLN A 364 -22.49 -7.11 -26.60
N VAL A 365 -22.19 -8.00 -27.55
CA VAL A 365 -21.32 -7.65 -28.68
C VAL A 365 -22.07 -6.74 -29.64
N ARG A 366 -21.64 -5.48 -29.76
CA ARG A 366 -22.41 -4.40 -30.38
C ARG A 366 -22.76 -4.65 -31.85
N GLU A 367 -21.81 -5.19 -32.65
CA GLU A 367 -22.05 -5.49 -34.07
C GLU A 367 -23.21 -6.48 -34.26
N LEU A 368 -23.38 -7.43 -33.34
CA LEU A 368 -24.33 -8.54 -33.47
C LEU A 368 -25.58 -8.37 -32.60
N GLY A 369 -25.54 -7.48 -31.60
CA GLY A 369 -26.65 -7.26 -30.66
C GLY A 369 -26.94 -8.45 -29.75
N ILE A 370 -26.02 -9.39 -29.59
CA ILE A 370 -26.18 -10.63 -28.80
C ILE A 370 -25.11 -10.76 -27.72
N PRO A 371 -25.35 -11.54 -26.64
CA PRO A 371 -24.38 -11.77 -25.58
C PRO A 371 -23.07 -12.38 -26.07
N ALA A 372 -21.96 -12.02 -25.44
CA ALA A 372 -20.62 -12.47 -25.81
C ALA A 372 -20.46 -14.00 -25.74
N GLY A 373 -21.14 -14.70 -24.81
CA GLY A 373 -21.16 -16.17 -24.75
C GLY A 373 -21.84 -16.87 -25.95
N GLU A 374 -22.65 -16.13 -26.72
CA GLU A 374 -23.19 -16.63 -28.00
C GLU A 374 -22.22 -16.40 -29.17
N VAL A 375 -21.34 -15.40 -29.05
CA VAL A 375 -20.32 -15.03 -30.05
C VAL A 375 -19.04 -15.82 -29.86
N PHE A 376 -18.68 -16.14 -28.62
CA PHE A 376 -17.43 -16.77 -28.23
C PHE A 376 -17.67 -17.97 -27.32
N ASP A 377 -16.89 -19.03 -27.54
CA ASP A 377 -16.73 -20.15 -26.62
C ASP A 377 -15.43 -19.96 -25.82
N GLY A 378 -15.44 -20.28 -24.52
CA GLY A 378 -14.28 -20.15 -23.63
C GLY A 378 -14.15 -18.82 -22.87
N LEU A 379 -15.22 -18.01 -22.80
CA LEU A 379 -15.27 -16.87 -21.87
C LEU A 379 -15.41 -17.36 -20.41
N TYR A 380 -14.86 -16.60 -19.47
CA TYR A 380 -14.89 -16.92 -18.05
C TYR A 380 -15.85 -16.00 -17.29
N PHE A 381 -16.86 -16.56 -16.63
CA PHE A 381 -17.78 -15.80 -15.79
C PHE A 381 -17.77 -16.42 -14.39
N THR A 382 -17.10 -15.75 -13.47
CA THR A 382 -17.28 -15.98 -12.03
C THR A 382 -18.06 -14.83 -11.43
N ASP A 383 -18.93 -15.21 -10.51
CA ASP A 383 -19.68 -14.29 -9.66
C ASP A 383 -18.72 -13.56 -8.73
#